data_AF-A0A848I9N6-F1
#
_entry.id   AF-A0A848I9N6-F1
#
_cell.length_a   1.000
_cell.length_b   1.000
_cell.length_c   1.000
_cell.angle_alpha   90.00
_cell.angle_beta   90.00
_cell.angle_gamma   90.00
#
_symmetry.space_group_name_H-M   'P 1'
#
loop_
_entity.id
_entity.type
_entity.pdbx_description
1 polymer ?
#
loop_
_entity_poly.entity_id
_entity_poly.type
_entity_poly.pdbx_seq_one_letter_code
_entity_poly.pdbx_strand_id
1 'polypeptide(L)' 'MMELARGSSYIASTLTPATQRAAIQEVLQEFRAQHGAEKLFIFRELLAESLEKRQNPHAAQAVLTFEPL' A
#
# COMPACT_ATOMS: atom_id res chain seq x y z
N MET A 1 5.34 -12.46 -0.66
CA MET A 1 6.00 -11.76 -1.78
C MET A 1 5.02 -11.35 -2.88
N MET A 2 4.14 -12.24 -3.36
CA MET A 2 3.18 -11.93 -4.44
C MET A 2 2.24 -10.77 -4.09
N GLU A 3 1.66 -10.74 -2.89
CA GLU A 3 0.76 -9.66 -2.46
C GLU A 3 1.43 -8.30 -2.39
N LEU A 4 2.69 -8.26 -1.91
CA LEU A 4 3.51 -7.05 -1.87
C LEU A 4 3.81 -6.51 -3.28
N ALA A 5 4.21 -7.40 -4.18
CA ALA A 5 4.47 -7.05 -5.58
C ALA A 5 3.20 -6.56 -6.29
N ARG A 6 2.05 -7.21 -6.02
CA ARG A 6 0.74 -6.81 -6.55
C ARG A 6 0.30 -5.46 -6.03
N GLY A 7 0.32 -5.26 -4.70
CA GLY A 7 -0.09 -4.02 -4.06
C GLY A 7 0.75 -2.82 -4.48
N SER A 8 2.07 -2.98 -4.48
CA SER A 8 2.98 -1.91 -4.95
C SER A 8 2.77 -1.57 -6.42
N SER A 9 2.52 -2.57 -7.28
CA SER A 9 2.25 -2.34 -8.71
C SER A 9 0.92 -1.62 -8.91
N TYR A 10 -0.14 -2.03 -8.20
CA TYR A 10 -1.46 -1.42 -8.32
C TYR A 10 -1.42 0.04 -7.88
N ILE A 11 -0.89 0.33 -6.69
CA ILE A 11 -0.77 1.70 -6.17
C ILE A 11 0.06 2.58 -7.12
N ALA A 12 1.20 2.08 -7.60
CA ALA A 12 2.07 2.84 -8.50
C ALA A 12 1.43 3.14 -9.87
N SER A 13 0.44 2.36 -10.30
CA SER A 13 -0.26 2.55 -11.57
C SER A 13 -1.39 3.61 -11.54
N THR A 14 -1.72 4.12 -10.36
CA THR A 14 -2.78 5.11 -10.19
C THR A 14 -2.37 6.50 -10.69
N LEU A 15 -3.31 7.23 -11.30
CA LEU A 15 -3.04 8.50 -11.99
C LEU A 15 -3.37 9.74 -11.17
N THR A 16 -4.18 9.60 -10.12
CA THR A 16 -4.63 10.73 -9.29
C THR A 16 -4.48 10.41 -7.81
N PRO A 17 -4.31 11.42 -6.94
CA PRO A 17 -4.27 11.20 -5.49
C PRO A 17 -5.50 10.48 -4.94
N ALA A 18 -6.68 10.71 -5.53
CA ALA A 18 -7.92 10.04 -5.15
C ALA A 18 -7.90 8.55 -5.49
N THR A 19 -7.47 8.20 -6.70
CA THR A 19 -7.36 6.79 -7.13
C THR A 19 -6.23 6.07 -6.39
N GLN A 20 -5.13 6.77 -6.07
CA GLN A 20 -4.06 6.25 -5.22
C GLN A 20 -4.56 5.92 -3.82
N ARG A 21 -5.32 6.83 -3.20
CA ARG A 21 -5.88 6.62 -1.86
C ARG A 21 -6.84 5.42 -1.83
N ALA A 22 -7.69 5.27 -2.85
CA ALA A 22 -8.57 4.12 -2.98
C ALA A 22 -7.78 2.80 -3.12
N ALA A 23 -6.73 2.79 -3.96
CA ALA A 23 -5.88 1.62 -4.13
C ALA A 23 -5.13 1.25 -2.83
N ILE A 24 -4.65 2.23 -2.06
CA ILE A 24 -4.04 1.98 -0.74
C ILE A 24 -5.07 1.36 0.20
N GLN A 25 -6.27 1.92 0.28
CA GLN A 25 -7.34 1.37 1.13
C GLN A 25 -7.65 -0.08 0.78
N GLU A 26 -7.83 -0.38 -0.51
CA GLU A 26 -8.14 -1.71 -1.01
C GLU A 26 -7.04 -2.72 -0.64
N VAL A 27 -5.78 -2.40 -0.95
CA VAL A 27 -4.63 -3.25 -0.66
C VAL A 27 -4.49 -3.55 0.84
N LEU A 28 -4.68 -2.53 1.70
CA LEU A 28 -4.58 -2.70 3.14
C LEU A 28 -5.76 -3.48 3.73
N GLN A 29 -6.99 -3.24 3.26
CA GLN A 29 -8.17 -3.97 3.72
C GLN A 29 -8.14 -5.43 3.28
N GLU A 30 -7.73 -5.71 2.04
CA GLU A 30 -7.60 -7.08 1.55
C GLU A 30 -6.53 -7.85 2.35
N PHE A 31 -5.37 -7.23 2.59
CA PHE A 31 -4.32 -7.86 3.40
C PHE A 31 -4.81 -8.11 4.83
N ARG A 32 -5.47 -7.13 5.46
CA ARG A 32 -6.03 -7.27 6.81
C ARG A 32 -7.06 -8.40 6.88
N ALA A 33 -7.93 -8.52 5.88
CA ALA A 33 -8.96 -9.56 5.84
C ALA A 33 -8.37 -10.97 5.75
N GLN A 34 -7.22 -11.12 5.07
CA GLN A 34 -6.56 -12.41 4.89
C GLN A 34 -5.62 -12.79 6.04
N HIS A 35 -4.94 -11.81 6.63
CA HIS A 35 -3.79 -12.05 7.51
C HIS A 35 -3.94 -11.52 8.93
N GLY A 36 -5.02 -10.78 9.22
CA GLY A 36 -5.24 -10.13 10.50
C GLY A 36 -4.63 -8.73 10.59
N ALA A 37 -5.10 -7.96 11.58
CA ALA A 37 -4.65 -6.57 11.78
C ALA A 37 -3.24 -6.50 12.39
N GLU A 38 -2.81 -7.52 13.11
CA GLU A 38 -1.52 -7.61 13.78
C GLU A 38 -0.33 -7.62 12.80
N LYS A 39 -0.54 -8.14 11.58
CA LYS A 39 0.50 -8.17 10.53
C LYS A 39 0.46 -6.94 9.62
N LEU A 40 -0.59 -6.13 9.73
CA LEU A 40 -0.80 -5.00 8.82
C LEU A 40 0.29 -3.93 8.94
N PHE A 41 0.82 -3.72 10.15
CA PHE A 41 1.90 -2.75 10.37
C PHE A 41 3.15 -3.11 9.58
N ILE A 42 3.64 -4.36 9.72
CA ILE A 42 4.82 -4.84 8.99
C ILE A 42 4.58 -4.80 7.47
N PHE A 43 3.38 -5.17 7.02
CA PHE A 43 3.04 -5.11 5.61
C PHE A 43 3.07 -3.69 5.04
N ARG A 44 2.61 -2.68 5.79
CA ARG A 44 2.66 -1.28 5.38
C ARG A 44 4.10 -0.80 5.19
N GLU A 45 5.00 -1.14 6.11
CA GLU A 45 6.43 -0.79 6.00
C GLU A 45 7.05 -1.40 4.73
N LEU A 46 6.82 -2.71 4.51
CA LEU A 46 7.34 -3.40 3.34
C LEU A 46 6.76 -2.84 2.03
N LEU A 47 5.48 -2.45 2.04
CA LEU A 47 4.78 -1.86 0.91
C LEU A 47 5.35 -0.47 0.57
N ALA A 48 5.61 0.35 1.58
CA ALA A 48 6.26 1.64 1.40
C ALA A 48 7.67 1.47 0.83
N GLU A 49 8.50 0.59 1.40
CA GLU A 49 9.84 0.28 0.87
C GLU A 49 9.78 -0.21 -0.59
N SER A 50 8.79 -1.05 -0.92
CA SER A 50 8.59 -1.51 -2.29
C SER A 50 8.18 -0.40 -3.26
N LEU A 51 7.49 0.64 -2.79
CA LEU A 51 7.11 1.81 -3.60
C LEU A 51 8.29 2.77 -3.79
N GLU A 52 9.12 2.95 -2.76
CA GLU A 52 10.38 3.71 -2.86
C GLU A 52 11.33 3.09 -3.89
N LYS A 53 11.51 1.76 -3.85
CA LYS A 53 12.31 1.02 -4.84
C LYS A 53 11.78 1.17 -6.28
N ARG A 54 10.50 1.49 -6.43
CA ARG A 54 9.84 1.78 -7.73
C ARG A 54 9.89 3.27 -8.10
N GLN A 55 10.70 4.08 -7.42
CA GLN A 55 10.81 5.52 -7.61
C GLN A 55 9.48 6.27 -7.40
N ASN A 56 8.62 5.76 -6.52
CA ASN A 56 7.35 6.40 -6.15
C ASN A 56 7.31 6.78 -4.65
N PRO A 57 8.15 7.73 -4.21
CA PRO A 57 8.26 8.11 -2.80
C PRO A 57 6.98 8.77 -2.27
N HIS A 58 6.20 9.44 -3.12
CA HIS A 58 4.92 10.02 -2.72
C HIS A 58 3.91 8.94 -2.32
N ALA A 59 3.81 7.86 -3.10
CA ALA A 59 2.96 6.73 -2.75
C ALA A 59 3.45 5.99 -1.50
N ALA A 60 4.78 5.85 -1.34
CA ALA A 60 5.36 5.26 -0.13
C ALA A 60 4.95 6.05 1.12
N GLN A 61 5.13 7.38 1.09
CA GLN A 61 4.72 8.26 2.18
C GLN A 61 3.21 8.16 2.45
N ALA A 62 2.39 8.11 1.40
CA ALA A 62 0.94 7.99 1.52
C ALA A 62 0.51 6.68 2.21
N VAL A 63 1.20 5.56 1.94
CA VAL A 63 0.96 4.28 2.64
C VAL A 63 1.31 4.38 4.13
N LEU A 64 2.41 5.05 4.47
CA LEU A 64 2.87 5.20 5.85
C LEU A 64 1.95 6.09 6.68
N THR A 65 1.41 7.16 6.09
CA THR A 65 0.49 8.10 6.78
C THR A 65 -0.97 7.77 6.55
N PHE A 66 -1.29 6.62 5.93
CA PHE A 66 -2.66 6.25 5.65
C PHE A 66 -3.44 6.00 6.95
N GLU A 67 -4.45 6.82 7.19
CA GLU A 67 -5.43 6.62 8.24
C GLU A 67 -6.69 6.03 7.60
N PRO A 68 -7.06 4.78 7.91
CA PRO A 68 -8.32 4.23 7.44
C PRO A 68 -9.47 5.02 8.10
N LEU A 69 -10.35 5.58 7.27
CA LEU A 69 -11.62 6.18 7.70
C LEU A 69 -12.53 5.15 8.37
#